data_AF-A0A0M9GAH1-F1
#
_entry.id   AF-A0A0M9GAH1-F1
#
_cell.length_a   1.000
_cell.length_b   1.000
_cell.length_c   1.000
_cell.angle_alpha   90.00
_cell.angle_beta   90.00
_cell.angle_gamma   90.00
#
_symmetry.space_group_name_H-M   'P 1'
#
loop_
_entity.id
_entity.type
_entity.pdbx_description
1 polymer ?
#
loop_
_entity_poly.entity_id
_entity_poly.type
_entity_poly.pdbx_seq_one_letter_code
_entity_poly.pdbx_strand_id
1 'polypeptide(L)'
;MGRDSKSRDLWSDENGAKAVSRPQPVAIAKGWKVAPDLLPAKPLAPRRRKYAPIRPNNRDAVATPLPGQSYNPVDNDHQKALRKAVRQLHRKKKKDDKFVRTMMRGRNQTYTGNFSADKTWEEEVNEEAPKSVKKTTSAADAKSSKKKQDKKKKVTKKAGAQEARRAMTHRRHPSRDAVKTETDELETLLATHAENQEKREAARLRRRAAKKANLTVKHYGRHYHTPLVVDVAPSDKLVGSLRHLNGGYIHPALDRMKSLEERNLVPARMRHTYNKRKVLKPKGEVRLKREEFGVLPYTSF
;
A
#
# COMPACT_ATOMS: atom_id res chain seq x y z
N MET A 1 -63.32 13.68 -50.09
CA MET A 1 -62.84 14.93 -50.72
C MET A 1 -62.32 15.86 -49.62
N GLY A 2 -61.12 15.58 -49.09
CA GLY A 2 -60.42 16.46 -48.15
C GLY A 2 -59.37 17.26 -48.92
N ARG A 3 -59.39 18.59 -48.82
CA ARG A 3 -58.41 19.45 -49.50
C ARG A 3 -57.09 19.37 -48.74
N ASP A 4 -56.05 18.83 -49.37
CA ASP A 4 -54.69 18.98 -48.88
C ASP A 4 -54.35 20.46 -48.84
N SER A 5 -54.26 21.01 -47.63
CA SER A 5 -53.72 22.36 -47.42
C SER A 5 -52.24 22.33 -47.76
N LYS A 6 -51.89 22.60 -49.02
CA LYS A 6 -50.51 22.88 -49.43
C LYS A 6 -50.00 24.02 -48.55
N SER A 7 -49.06 23.72 -47.65
CA SER A 7 -48.37 24.71 -46.85
C SER A 7 -47.79 25.77 -47.77
N ARG A 8 -48.16 27.04 -47.57
CA ARG A 8 -47.64 28.18 -48.32
C ARG A 8 -46.11 28.19 -48.22
N ASP A 9 -45.40 28.25 -49.33
CA ASP A 9 -43.95 28.46 -49.32
C ASP A 9 -43.70 29.91 -48.85
N LEU A 10 -43.19 30.06 -47.64
CA LEU A 10 -42.91 31.36 -47.02
C LEU A 10 -41.49 31.86 -47.36
N TRP A 11 -40.72 31.10 -48.16
CA TRP A 11 -39.30 31.33 -48.40
C TRP A 11 -38.94 31.56 -49.86
N SER A 12 -39.95 31.69 -50.73
CA SER A 12 -39.82 32.10 -52.13
C SER A 12 -40.78 33.24 -52.43
N ASP A 13 -40.29 34.27 -53.12
CA ASP A 13 -41.15 35.30 -53.68
C ASP A 13 -41.93 34.74 -54.89
N GLU A 14 -43.01 35.41 -55.30
CA GLU A 14 -43.84 35.00 -56.47
C GLU A 14 -43.02 34.89 -57.77
N ASN A 15 -41.86 35.54 -57.82
CA ASN A 15 -40.88 35.49 -58.92
C ASN A 15 -39.87 34.33 -58.81
N GLY A 16 -40.01 33.42 -57.83
CA GLY A 16 -39.17 32.24 -57.66
C GLY A 16 -37.76 32.51 -57.09
N ALA A 17 -37.47 33.76 -56.70
CA ALA A 17 -36.23 34.13 -56.02
C ALA A 17 -36.22 33.51 -54.61
N LYS A 18 -35.15 32.77 -54.29
CA LYS A 18 -35.02 32.04 -53.01
C LYS A 18 -34.37 32.94 -51.97
N ALA A 19 -34.98 33.04 -50.78
CA ALA A 19 -34.42 33.80 -49.67
C ALA A 19 -33.00 33.31 -49.30
N VAL A 20 -32.08 34.26 -49.09
CA VAL A 20 -30.65 34.01 -48.77
C VAL A 20 -30.48 33.17 -47.50
N SER A 21 -31.46 33.20 -46.59
CA SER A 21 -31.45 32.48 -45.32
C SER A 21 -32.18 31.13 -45.33
N ARG A 22 -32.56 30.59 -46.51
CA ARG A 22 -33.27 29.31 -46.57
C ARG A 22 -32.37 28.17 -46.06
N PRO A 23 -32.83 27.36 -45.09
CA PRO A 23 -32.01 26.30 -44.53
C PRO A 23 -31.81 25.21 -45.59
N GLN A 24 -30.54 24.87 -45.85
CA GLN A 24 -30.15 23.95 -46.93
C GLN A 24 -30.38 22.50 -46.52
N PRO A 25 -30.89 21.63 -47.41
CA PRO A 25 -31.09 20.22 -47.11
C PRO A 25 -29.72 19.52 -46.95
N VAL A 26 -29.60 18.73 -45.89
CA VAL A 26 -28.36 18.00 -45.57
C VAL A 26 -28.43 16.61 -46.18
N ALA A 27 -27.39 16.22 -46.92
CA ALA A 27 -27.27 14.86 -47.45
C ALA A 27 -26.83 13.90 -46.34
N ILE A 28 -27.68 12.95 -45.98
CA ILE A 28 -27.36 11.92 -44.98
C ILE A 28 -26.71 10.70 -45.65
N ALA A 29 -27.14 10.39 -46.87
CA ALA A 29 -26.60 9.31 -47.70
C ALA A 29 -26.66 9.71 -49.18
N LYS A 30 -26.00 8.93 -50.06
CA LYS A 30 -26.00 9.18 -51.51
C LYS A 30 -27.43 9.12 -52.04
N GLY A 31 -27.94 10.26 -52.51
CA GLY A 31 -29.32 10.40 -53.00
C GLY A 31 -30.37 10.72 -51.93
N TRP A 32 -30.00 10.79 -50.66
CA TRP A 32 -30.93 11.06 -49.55
C TRP A 32 -30.62 12.40 -48.89
N LYS A 33 -31.40 13.41 -49.31
CA LYS A 33 -31.34 14.78 -48.79
C LYS A 33 -32.56 15.01 -47.90
N VAL A 34 -32.32 15.34 -46.64
CA VAL A 34 -33.39 15.55 -45.65
C VAL A 34 -33.45 17.03 -45.28
N ALA A 35 -34.67 17.56 -45.17
CA ALA A 35 -34.88 18.92 -44.70
C ALA A 35 -34.38 19.05 -43.26
N PRO A 36 -33.73 20.18 -42.91
CA PRO A 36 -33.12 20.36 -41.58
C PRO A 36 -34.13 20.26 -40.42
N ASP A 37 -35.42 20.51 -40.68
CA ASP A 37 -36.50 20.40 -39.70
C ASP A 37 -36.79 18.95 -39.26
N LEU A 38 -36.45 17.98 -40.11
CA LEU A 38 -36.67 16.55 -39.85
C LEU A 38 -35.44 15.88 -39.22
N LEU A 39 -34.30 16.57 -39.17
CA LEU A 39 -33.14 16.05 -38.47
C LEU A 39 -33.39 16.18 -36.96
N PRO A 40 -33.19 15.11 -36.17
CA PRO A 40 -33.19 15.27 -34.72
C PRO A 40 -32.13 16.31 -34.39
N ALA A 41 -32.52 17.40 -33.73
CA ALA A 41 -31.60 18.43 -33.26
C ALA A 41 -30.56 17.75 -32.39
N LYS A 42 -29.43 17.35 -32.98
CA LYS A 42 -28.33 16.73 -32.24
C LYS A 42 -27.96 17.76 -31.19
N PRO A 43 -28.05 17.46 -29.88
CA PRO A 43 -27.51 18.39 -28.91
C PRO A 43 -26.03 18.50 -29.24
N LEU A 44 -25.61 19.68 -29.70
CA LEU A 44 -24.20 20.08 -29.83
C LEU A 44 -23.47 20.11 -28.48
N ALA A 45 -24.09 19.56 -27.42
CA ALA A 45 -23.46 19.39 -26.13
C ALA A 45 -22.32 18.37 -26.28
N PRO A 46 -21.08 18.72 -25.87
CA PRO A 46 -20.00 17.75 -25.84
C PRO A 46 -20.46 16.54 -25.03
N ARG A 47 -20.28 15.32 -25.58
CA ARG A 47 -20.59 14.05 -24.93
C ARG A 47 -20.13 14.11 -23.46
N ARG A 48 -21.08 14.29 -22.53
CA ARG A 48 -20.82 14.17 -21.09
C ARG A 48 -20.19 12.79 -20.88
N ARG A 49 -18.92 12.76 -20.45
CA ARG A 49 -18.27 11.50 -20.07
C ARG A 49 -19.15 10.84 -18.99
N LYS A 50 -19.54 9.58 -19.20
CA LYS A 50 -20.42 8.82 -18.28
C LYS A 50 -19.86 8.71 -16.85
N TYR A 51 -18.58 8.98 -16.66
CA TYR A 51 -17.92 8.99 -15.37
C TYR A 51 -17.19 10.32 -15.17
N ALA A 52 -17.53 11.02 -14.08
CA ALA A 52 -16.66 12.07 -13.57
C ALA A 52 -15.33 11.40 -13.18
N PRO A 53 -14.16 11.93 -13.58
CA PRO A 53 -12.89 11.41 -13.10
C PRO A 53 -12.86 11.51 -11.57
N ILE A 54 -12.96 10.38 -10.88
CA ILE A 54 -12.81 10.33 -9.42
C ILE A 54 -11.37 10.75 -9.14
N ARG A 55 -11.19 11.94 -8.55
CA ARG A 55 -9.87 12.42 -8.18
C ARG A 55 -9.39 11.57 -6.98
N PRO A 56 -8.27 10.84 -7.09
CA PRO A 56 -7.78 10.01 -6.00
C PRO A 56 -7.35 10.82 -4.76
N ASN A 57 -7.12 12.13 -4.93
CA ASN A 57 -6.80 13.06 -3.85
C ASN A 57 -7.45 14.43 -4.10
N ASN A 58 -8.01 15.05 -3.05
CA ASN A 58 -8.65 16.37 -3.08
C ASN A 58 -7.63 17.50 -2.88
N ARG A 59 -6.53 17.47 -3.65
CA ARG A 59 -5.51 18.53 -3.61
C ARG A 59 -5.59 19.39 -4.86
N ASP A 60 -5.25 20.66 -4.68
CA ASP A 60 -5.21 21.63 -5.75
C ASP A 60 -4.20 21.23 -6.82
N ALA A 61 -4.54 21.54 -8.08
CA ALA A 61 -3.73 21.17 -9.23
C ALA A 61 -2.39 21.92 -9.26
N VAL A 62 -2.37 23.14 -8.75
CA VAL A 62 -1.22 24.04 -8.70
C VAL A 62 -1.05 24.47 -7.26
N ALA A 63 0.12 24.23 -6.68
CA ALA A 63 0.45 24.75 -5.37
C ALA A 63 0.65 26.26 -5.47
N THR A 64 0.00 27.03 -4.61
CA THR A 64 0.25 28.46 -4.52
C THR A 64 1.66 28.69 -3.99
N PRO A 65 2.54 29.42 -4.72
CA PRO A 65 3.87 29.73 -4.22
C PRO A 65 3.78 30.61 -2.96
N LEU A 66 4.84 30.58 -2.15
CA LEU A 66 4.91 31.46 -0.98
C LEU A 66 5.19 32.90 -1.46
N PRO A 67 4.65 33.93 -0.78
CA PRO A 67 4.86 35.32 -1.17
C PRO A 67 6.36 35.70 -1.18
N GLY A 68 7.14 35.15 -0.25
CA GLY A 68 8.60 35.35 -0.20
C GLY A 68 9.40 34.73 -1.35
N GLN A 69 8.75 34.04 -2.30
CA GLN A 69 9.38 33.52 -3.53
C GLN A 69 9.21 34.48 -4.72
N SER A 70 8.46 35.58 -4.56
CA SER A 70 8.35 36.57 -5.62
C SER A 70 9.70 37.19 -5.93
N TYR A 71 9.81 37.75 -7.13
CA TYR A 71 10.99 38.45 -7.60
C TYR A 71 11.45 39.59 -6.64
N ASN A 72 10.51 40.39 -6.17
CA ASN A 72 10.75 41.49 -5.23
C ASN A 72 9.81 41.36 -4.01
N PRO A 73 10.12 40.46 -3.06
CA PRO A 73 9.26 40.17 -1.92
C PRO A 73 9.41 41.24 -0.82
N VAL A 74 8.37 41.37 0.01
CA VAL A 74 8.48 42.09 1.28
C VAL A 74 9.40 41.32 2.22
N ASP A 75 10.29 42.03 2.93
CA ASP A 75 11.31 41.43 3.82
C ASP A 75 10.72 40.42 4.80
N ASN A 76 9.58 40.75 5.41
CA ASN A 76 8.91 39.87 6.36
C ASN A 76 8.52 38.52 5.74
N ASP A 77 8.05 38.52 4.49
CA ASP A 77 7.60 37.32 3.81
C ASP A 77 8.76 36.53 3.22
N HIS A 78 9.81 37.23 2.75
CA HIS A 78 11.08 36.61 2.37
C HIS A 78 11.73 35.87 3.53
N GLN A 79 11.83 36.51 4.70
CA GLN A 79 12.39 35.90 5.91
C GLN A 79 11.57 34.69 6.37
N LYS A 80 10.23 34.74 6.29
CA LYS A 80 9.37 33.57 6.57
C LYS A 80 9.67 32.41 5.61
N ALA A 81 9.83 32.69 4.32
CA ALA A 81 10.14 31.69 3.31
C ALA A 81 11.53 31.07 3.52
N LEU A 82 12.55 31.89 3.78
CA LEU A 82 13.89 31.45 4.14
C LEU A 82 13.90 30.58 5.40
N ARG A 83 13.21 30.99 6.47
CA ARG A 83 13.09 30.18 7.70
C ARG A 83 12.51 28.79 7.42
N LYS A 84 11.54 28.69 6.50
CA LYS A 84 10.96 27.41 6.07
C LYS A 84 11.99 26.55 5.32
N ALA A 85 12.73 27.15 4.38
CA ALA A 85 13.78 26.46 3.63
C ALA A 85 14.92 25.96 4.54
N VAL A 86 15.45 26.84 5.41
CA VAL A 86 16.51 26.51 6.38
C VAL A 86 16.06 25.40 7.33
N ARG A 87 14.81 25.44 7.82
CA ARG A 87 14.27 24.37 8.68
C ARG A 87 14.25 23.01 7.96
N GLN A 88 13.91 22.98 6.68
CA GLN A 88 13.93 21.74 5.89
C GLN A 88 15.36 21.21 5.72
N LEU A 89 16.31 22.09 5.38
CA LEU A 89 17.73 21.73 5.23
C LEU A 89 18.34 21.25 6.55
N HIS A 90 18.07 21.95 7.65
CA HIS A 90 18.55 21.55 8.97
C HIS A 90 17.99 20.20 9.42
N ARG A 91 16.73 19.88 9.07
CA ARG A 91 16.16 18.54 9.31
C ARG A 91 16.85 17.46 8.48
N LYS A 92 17.29 17.75 7.25
CA LYS A 92 18.08 16.82 6.44
C LYS A 92 19.46 16.61 7.07
N LYS A 93 20.19 17.71 7.35
CA LYS A 93 21.49 17.68 8.02
C LYS A 93 21.46 16.87 9.32
N LYS A 94 20.49 17.10 10.20
CA LYS A 94 20.33 16.33 11.45
C LYS A 94 20.13 14.83 11.25
N LYS A 95 19.43 14.42 10.18
CA LYS A 95 19.25 13.00 9.86
C LYS A 95 20.55 12.38 9.37
N ASP A 96 21.27 13.11 8.52
CA ASP A 96 22.56 12.69 7.98
C ASP A 96 23.59 12.58 9.12
N ASP A 97 23.68 13.59 10.00
CA ASP A 97 24.54 13.57 11.19
C ASP A 97 24.22 12.39 12.11
N LYS A 98 22.93 12.10 12.33
CA LYS A 98 22.50 10.95 13.14
C LYS A 98 22.91 9.63 12.49
N PHE A 99 22.78 9.53 11.18
CA PHE A 99 23.21 8.36 10.41
C PHE A 99 24.72 8.16 10.52
N VAL A 100 25.50 9.22 10.28
CA VAL A 100 26.97 9.20 10.42
C VAL A 100 27.38 8.81 11.85
N ARG A 101 26.77 9.40 12.89
CA ARG A 101 27.05 9.04 14.28
C ARG A 101 26.77 7.57 14.58
N THR A 102 25.70 7.02 14.00
CA THR A 102 25.34 5.61 14.17
C THR A 102 26.34 4.70 13.47
N MET A 103 26.78 5.05 12.25
CA MET A 103 27.81 4.32 11.50
C MET A 103 29.19 4.39 12.16
N MET A 104 29.51 5.50 12.81
CA MET A 104 30.80 5.71 13.49
C MET A 104 30.81 5.15 14.92
N ARG A 105 29.65 4.76 15.48
CA ARG A 105 29.57 4.21 16.84
C ARG A 105 30.31 2.88 16.89
N GLY A 106 31.35 2.80 17.72
CA GLY A 106 32.13 1.58 17.93
C GLY A 106 33.23 1.31 16.89
N ARG A 107 33.39 2.15 15.86
CA ARG A 107 34.43 1.96 14.83
C ARG A 107 35.86 1.99 15.40
N ASN A 108 36.07 2.77 16.46
CA ASN A 108 37.37 2.92 17.12
C ASN A 108 37.39 2.32 18.54
N GLN A 109 36.35 1.56 18.91
CA GLN A 109 36.36 0.86 20.20
C GLN A 109 37.06 -0.49 20.02
N THR A 110 38.24 -0.64 20.59
CA THR A 110 38.91 -1.95 20.74
C THR A 110 38.10 -2.78 21.73
N TYR A 111 37.40 -3.78 21.24
CA TYR A 111 36.67 -4.72 22.09
C TYR A 111 37.65 -5.77 22.63
N THR A 112 38.14 -5.58 23.85
CA THR A 112 38.87 -6.63 24.58
C THR A 112 37.85 -7.50 25.31
N GLY A 113 37.32 -8.51 24.62
CA GLY A 113 36.42 -9.51 25.20
C GLY A 113 37.07 -10.88 25.24
N ASN A 114 36.99 -11.56 26.39
CA ASN A 114 37.22 -13.00 26.47
C ASN A 114 36.15 -13.70 25.62
N PHE A 115 36.56 -14.28 24.50
CA PHE A 115 35.74 -15.19 23.70
C PHE A 115 35.54 -16.50 24.46
N SER A 116 34.74 -16.47 25.53
CA SER A 116 34.38 -17.65 26.34
C SER A 116 33.33 -18.54 25.68
N ALA A 117 33.02 -18.32 24.40
CA ALA A 117 32.03 -19.09 23.64
C ALA A 117 32.60 -20.38 23.03
N ASP A 118 33.93 -20.59 23.04
CA ASP A 118 34.56 -21.77 22.45
C ASP A 118 34.73 -22.94 23.46
N LYS A 119 34.45 -22.72 24.77
CA LYS A 119 34.66 -23.75 25.81
C LYS A 119 33.46 -24.66 26.08
N THR A 120 32.25 -24.27 25.71
CA THR A 120 31.05 -25.06 26.02
C THR A 120 30.70 -26.12 24.98
N TRP A 121 31.39 -26.15 23.82
CA TRP A 121 31.07 -27.10 22.75
C TRP A 121 31.85 -28.42 22.84
N GLU A 122 32.98 -28.45 23.55
CA GLU A 122 33.78 -29.68 23.73
C GLU A 122 33.30 -30.53 24.92
N GLU A 123 32.53 -29.98 25.86
CA GLU A 123 32.06 -30.71 27.05
C GLU A 123 30.73 -31.47 26.82
N GLU A 124 29.88 -31.07 25.88
CA GLU A 124 28.58 -31.73 25.63
C GLU A 124 28.66 -32.97 24.71
N VAL A 125 29.83 -33.29 24.12
CA VAL A 125 29.96 -34.42 23.18
C VAL A 125 30.36 -35.74 23.87
N ASN A 126 30.74 -35.71 25.16
CA ASN A 126 31.27 -36.90 25.85
C ASN A 126 30.30 -37.61 26.81
N GLU A 127 29.07 -37.14 27.00
CA GLU A 127 28.12 -37.79 27.91
C GLU A 127 26.85 -38.23 27.18
N GLU A 128 26.78 -39.53 26.87
CA GLU A 128 25.65 -40.45 27.17
C GLU A 128 25.55 -41.60 26.14
N ALA A 129 26.05 -42.77 26.52
CA ALA A 129 25.72 -44.04 25.89
C ALA A 129 24.42 -44.60 26.52
N PRO A 130 23.32 -44.84 25.75
CA PRO A 130 22.08 -45.35 26.33
C PRO A 130 22.14 -46.87 26.58
N LYS A 131 21.88 -47.27 27.83
CA LYS A 131 21.69 -48.66 28.26
C LYS A 131 20.34 -49.21 27.82
N SER A 132 20.37 -50.40 27.25
CA SER A 132 19.23 -51.19 26.77
C SER A 132 18.51 -51.92 27.92
N VAL A 133 17.17 -51.94 27.90
CA VAL A 133 16.37 -52.88 28.70
C VAL A 133 15.24 -53.46 27.85
N LYS A 134 15.36 -54.75 27.51
CA LYS A 134 14.27 -55.60 27.01
C LYS A 134 13.45 -56.13 28.18
N LYS A 135 12.12 -56.21 28.03
CA LYS A 135 11.30 -57.23 28.74
C LYS A 135 10.12 -57.68 27.87
N THR A 136 10.08 -58.98 27.64
CA THR A 136 9.06 -59.80 26.97
C THR A 136 8.18 -60.50 28.02
N THR A 137 6.89 -60.74 27.71
CA THR A 137 6.01 -61.89 28.12
C THR A 137 4.60 -61.62 27.56
N SER A 138 4.05 -62.35 26.59
CA SER A 138 3.33 -63.66 26.66
C SER A 138 2.18 -63.69 27.67
N ALA A 139 0.98 -64.23 27.48
CA ALA A 139 0.22 -64.81 26.35
C ALA A 139 -1.21 -65.12 26.87
N ALA A 140 -2.14 -65.29 25.92
CA ALA A 140 -3.30 -66.20 25.90
C ALA A 140 -4.51 -66.04 26.86
N ASP A 141 -5.64 -65.70 26.22
CA ASP A 141 -6.94 -66.39 26.18
C ASP A 141 -7.49 -67.19 27.39
N ALA A 142 -8.75 -66.87 27.75
CA ALA A 142 -9.79 -67.89 27.91
C ALA A 142 -11.21 -67.26 27.83
N LYS A 143 -11.96 -67.66 26.80
CA LYS A 143 -13.39 -67.36 26.62
C LYS A 143 -14.26 -68.34 27.41
N SER A 144 -15.44 -67.81 27.78
CA SER A 144 -16.73 -68.48 27.90
C SER A 144 -17.15 -69.10 29.25
N SER A 145 -18.12 -68.45 29.91
CA SER A 145 -19.28 -69.14 30.47
C SER A 145 -20.46 -68.18 30.79
N LYS A 146 -21.51 -68.34 29.98
CA LYS A 146 -22.92 -68.48 30.40
C LYS A 146 -23.57 -67.37 31.25
N LYS A 147 -24.01 -66.31 30.57
CA LYS A 147 -25.41 -65.93 30.32
C LYS A 147 -26.51 -66.39 31.31
N LYS A 148 -26.32 -66.30 32.63
CA LYS A 148 -27.39 -66.30 33.66
C LYS A 148 -27.05 -65.45 34.91
N GLN A 149 -26.06 -64.56 34.79
CA GLN A 149 -25.61 -63.65 35.85
C GLN A 149 -25.83 -62.15 35.52
N ASP A 150 -26.47 -61.80 34.39
CA ASP A 150 -26.40 -60.44 33.85
C ASP A 150 -27.28 -59.39 34.56
N LYS A 151 -28.34 -59.78 35.26
CA LYS A 151 -29.17 -58.83 36.05
C LYS A 151 -28.57 -58.51 37.43
N LYS A 152 -27.97 -59.48 38.12
CA LYS A 152 -27.23 -59.23 39.39
C LYS A 152 -25.84 -58.63 39.15
N LYS A 153 -25.18 -58.95 38.02
CA LYS A 153 -23.91 -58.29 37.61
C LYS A 153 -24.05 -56.81 37.29
N LYS A 154 -25.21 -56.31 36.84
CA LYS A 154 -25.38 -54.87 36.56
C LYS A 154 -25.46 -54.02 37.83
N VAL A 155 -26.06 -54.54 38.90
CA VAL A 155 -26.13 -53.85 40.21
C VAL A 155 -24.78 -53.91 40.92
N THR A 156 -24.09 -55.06 40.91
CA THR A 156 -22.73 -55.17 41.46
C THR A 156 -21.67 -54.48 40.62
N LYS A 157 -21.83 -54.35 39.29
CA LYS A 157 -20.95 -53.49 38.46
C LYS A 157 -21.17 -52.00 38.73
N LYS A 158 -22.39 -51.55 39.02
CA LYS A 158 -22.64 -50.14 39.41
C LYS A 158 -22.12 -49.84 40.81
N ALA A 159 -22.35 -50.74 41.77
CA ALA A 159 -21.80 -50.64 43.13
C ALA A 159 -20.27 -50.71 43.11
N GLY A 160 -19.69 -51.70 42.42
CA GLY A 160 -18.24 -51.82 42.25
C GLY A 160 -17.62 -50.68 41.43
N ALA A 161 -18.35 -50.05 40.50
CA ALA A 161 -17.88 -48.85 39.81
C ALA A 161 -17.94 -47.60 40.71
N GLN A 162 -18.95 -47.48 41.59
CA GLN A 162 -19.00 -46.41 42.59
C GLN A 162 -17.93 -46.59 43.66
N GLU A 163 -17.70 -47.83 44.09
CA GLU A 163 -16.67 -48.20 45.06
C GLU A 163 -15.26 -48.07 44.47
N ALA A 164 -15.06 -48.43 43.20
CA ALA A 164 -13.83 -48.13 42.46
C ALA A 164 -13.64 -46.62 42.26
N ARG A 165 -14.71 -45.84 42.02
CA ARG A 165 -14.63 -44.36 41.96
C ARG A 165 -14.26 -43.74 43.31
N ARG A 166 -14.74 -44.30 44.43
CA ARG A 166 -14.38 -43.91 45.81
C ARG A 166 -12.97 -44.40 46.21
N ALA A 167 -12.52 -45.55 45.75
CA ALA A 167 -11.14 -46.00 45.93
C ALA A 167 -10.16 -45.13 45.11
N MET A 168 -10.61 -44.64 43.95
CA MET A 168 -9.84 -43.70 43.11
C MET A 168 -9.81 -42.27 43.65
N THR A 169 -10.64 -41.88 44.63
CA THR A 169 -10.48 -40.60 45.34
C THR A 169 -9.31 -40.61 46.31
N HIS A 170 -9.03 -41.76 46.95
CA HIS A 170 -7.82 -41.96 47.77
C HIS A 170 -6.53 -42.12 46.93
N ARG A 171 -6.66 -42.29 45.61
CA ARG A 171 -5.54 -42.33 44.66
C ARG A 171 -5.25 -40.96 44.03
N ARG A 172 -5.96 -39.91 44.43
CA ARG A 172 -5.71 -38.53 44.01
C ARG A 172 -4.58 -37.98 44.87
N HIS A 173 -3.57 -37.42 44.21
CA HIS A 173 -2.47 -36.74 44.89
C HIS A 173 -3.06 -35.69 45.87
N PRO A 174 -2.56 -35.58 47.12
CA PRO A 174 -3.09 -34.64 48.11
C PRO A 174 -3.05 -33.18 47.62
N SER A 175 -2.17 -32.86 46.67
CA SER A 175 -2.05 -31.55 46.03
C SER A 175 -2.95 -31.34 44.81
N ARG A 176 -3.82 -32.29 44.44
CA ARG A 176 -4.64 -32.18 43.21
C ARG A 176 -5.53 -30.94 43.21
N ASP A 177 -6.11 -30.58 44.35
CA ASP A 177 -6.99 -29.42 44.42
C ASP A 177 -6.19 -28.11 44.36
N ALA A 178 -4.97 -28.08 44.90
CA ALA A 178 -4.02 -26.97 44.71
C ALA A 178 -3.59 -26.84 43.23
N VAL A 179 -3.30 -27.96 42.56
CA VAL A 179 -2.95 -27.95 41.13
C VAL A 179 -4.13 -27.45 40.29
N LYS A 180 -5.38 -27.78 40.64
CA LYS A 180 -6.56 -27.25 39.93
C LYS A 180 -6.70 -25.75 40.11
N THR A 181 -6.55 -25.23 41.33
CA THR A 181 -6.63 -23.79 41.56
C THR A 181 -5.53 -23.06 40.82
N GLU A 182 -4.32 -23.61 40.81
CA GLU A 182 -3.19 -23.07 40.02
C GLU A 182 -3.49 -23.10 38.51
N THR A 183 -4.07 -24.18 37.97
CA THR A 183 -4.44 -24.23 36.55
C THR A 183 -5.54 -23.24 36.21
N ASP A 184 -6.55 -23.11 37.06
CA ASP A 184 -7.65 -22.17 36.87
C ASP A 184 -7.12 -20.72 36.91
N GLU A 185 -6.21 -20.42 37.85
CA GLU A 185 -5.51 -19.13 37.93
C GLU A 185 -4.68 -18.86 36.68
N LEU A 186 -3.92 -19.83 36.18
CA LEU A 186 -3.16 -19.71 34.93
C LEU A 186 -4.08 -19.45 33.74
N GLU A 187 -5.23 -20.10 33.66
CA GLU A 187 -6.22 -19.84 32.61
C GLU A 187 -6.76 -18.41 32.68
N THR A 188 -7.05 -17.88 33.88
CA THR A 188 -7.45 -16.48 34.04
C THR A 188 -6.33 -15.49 33.66
N LEU A 189 -5.07 -15.80 34.00
CA LEU A 189 -3.91 -14.98 33.62
C LEU A 189 -3.69 -14.99 32.10
N LEU A 190 -3.87 -16.14 31.45
CA LEU A 190 -3.79 -16.24 29.99
C LEU A 190 -4.92 -15.46 29.31
N ALA A 191 -6.15 -15.55 29.81
CA ALA A 191 -7.29 -14.80 29.31
C ALA A 191 -7.06 -13.29 29.43
N THR A 192 -6.63 -12.81 30.61
CA THR A 192 -6.33 -11.38 30.82
C THR A 192 -5.15 -10.90 29.96
N HIS A 193 -4.12 -11.73 29.75
CA HIS A 193 -3.02 -11.42 28.85
C HIS A 193 -3.50 -11.32 27.39
N ALA A 194 -4.34 -12.26 26.92
CA ALA A 194 -4.91 -12.23 25.59
C ALA A 194 -5.74 -10.95 25.37
N GLU A 195 -6.63 -10.60 26.30
CA GLU A 195 -7.38 -9.35 26.24
C GLU A 195 -6.47 -8.11 26.18
N ASN A 196 -5.39 -8.11 26.96
CA ASN A 196 -4.44 -7.00 26.98
C ASN A 196 -3.67 -6.88 25.66
N GLN A 197 -3.31 -8.00 25.03
CA GLN A 197 -2.71 -8.00 23.69
C GLN A 197 -3.69 -7.48 22.65
N GLU A 198 -4.94 -7.95 22.64
CA GLU A 198 -5.98 -7.47 21.74
C GLU A 198 -6.23 -5.96 21.90
N LYS A 199 -6.32 -5.47 23.15
CA LYS A 199 -6.45 -4.04 23.45
C LYS A 199 -5.26 -3.25 22.90
N ARG A 200 -4.02 -3.74 23.08
CA ARG A 200 -2.79 -3.10 22.56
C ARG A 200 -2.74 -3.11 21.04
N GLU A 201 -3.13 -4.20 20.40
CA GLU A 201 -3.17 -4.34 18.94
C GLU A 201 -4.25 -3.47 18.33
N ALA A 202 -5.46 -3.48 18.89
CA ALA A 202 -6.55 -2.59 18.49
C ALA A 202 -6.14 -1.12 18.62
N ALA A 203 -5.50 -0.72 19.73
CA ALA A 203 -4.97 0.63 19.89
C ALA A 203 -3.88 0.96 18.86
N ARG A 204 -2.98 0.02 18.56
CA ARG A 204 -1.94 0.18 17.53
C ARG A 204 -2.56 0.33 16.14
N LEU A 205 -3.59 -0.45 15.81
CA LEU A 205 -4.33 -0.38 14.55
C LEU A 205 -5.08 0.95 14.43
N ARG A 206 -5.79 1.38 15.48
CA ARG A 206 -6.45 2.71 15.54
C ARG A 206 -5.46 3.83 15.32
N ARG A 207 -4.30 3.80 16.00
CA ARG A 207 -3.22 4.80 15.80
C ARG A 207 -2.67 4.77 14.37
N ARG A 208 -2.49 3.59 13.76
CA ARG A 208 -2.03 3.47 12.37
C ARG A 208 -3.08 3.98 11.38
N ALA A 209 -4.35 3.69 11.61
CA ALA A 209 -5.47 4.16 10.79
C ALA A 209 -5.59 5.69 10.86
N ALA A 210 -5.56 6.27 12.06
CA ALA A 210 -5.57 7.72 12.27
C ALA A 210 -4.36 8.39 11.59
N LYS A 211 -3.15 7.82 11.72
CA LYS A 211 -1.98 8.32 10.99
C LYS A 211 -2.17 8.26 9.48
N LYS A 212 -2.75 7.19 8.94
CA LYS A 212 -3.02 7.05 7.50
C LYS A 212 -4.07 8.03 7.00
N ALA A 213 -5.10 8.29 7.79
CA ALA A 213 -6.14 9.28 7.48
C ALA A 213 -5.58 10.71 7.51
N ASN A 214 -4.71 11.01 8.47
CA ASN A 214 -4.09 12.33 8.67
C ASN A 214 -2.85 12.59 7.79
N LEU A 215 -2.47 11.65 6.92
CA LEU A 215 -1.38 11.87 5.97
C LEU A 215 -1.83 12.86 4.90
N THR A 216 -1.13 13.99 4.84
CA THR A 216 -1.37 15.05 3.86
C THR A 216 -1.15 14.58 2.42
N VAL A 217 -0.19 13.67 2.21
CA VAL A 217 0.06 12.98 0.94
C VAL A 217 -0.14 11.49 1.19
N LYS A 218 -1.18 10.91 0.59
CA LYS A 218 -1.39 9.45 0.65
C LYS A 218 -0.30 8.75 -0.17
N HIS A 219 0.08 7.56 0.27
CA HIS A 219 1.11 6.78 -0.42
C HIS A 219 0.54 6.11 -1.68
N TYR A 220 1.18 6.32 -2.83
CA TYR A 220 0.80 5.73 -4.11
C TYR A 220 2.00 5.08 -4.80
N GLY A 221 1.97 3.76 -4.93
CA GLY A 221 3.06 2.97 -5.52
C GLY A 221 4.04 2.38 -4.49
N ARG A 222 5.29 2.16 -4.90
CA ARG A 222 6.35 1.55 -4.07
C ARG A 222 7.15 2.57 -3.26
N HIS A 223 7.33 3.77 -3.79
CA HIS A 223 8.17 4.80 -3.19
C HIS A 223 7.32 5.90 -2.55
N TYR A 224 7.85 6.50 -1.49
CA TYR A 224 7.22 7.65 -0.85
C TYR A 224 7.47 8.93 -1.63
N HIS A 225 6.48 9.83 -1.62
CA HIS A 225 6.65 11.18 -2.16
C HIS A 225 7.76 11.91 -1.43
N THR A 226 8.67 12.50 -2.19
CA THR A 226 9.74 13.36 -1.68
C THR A 226 9.44 14.80 -2.09
N PRO A 227 9.05 15.68 -1.15
CA PRO A 227 8.75 17.06 -1.48
C PRO A 227 10.01 17.80 -1.88
N LEU A 228 9.84 18.75 -2.81
CA LEU A 228 10.92 19.64 -3.22
C LEU A 228 11.26 20.63 -2.11
N VAL A 229 12.50 21.11 -2.15
CA VAL A 229 12.93 22.22 -1.30
C VAL A 229 12.20 23.48 -1.76
N VAL A 230 11.92 24.40 -0.84
CA VAL A 230 11.31 25.68 -1.22
C VAL A 230 12.32 26.49 -2.05
N ASP A 231 11.93 26.89 -3.26
CA ASP A 231 12.76 27.71 -4.16
C ASP A 231 12.73 29.17 -3.69
N VAL A 232 13.71 29.60 -2.89
CA VAL A 232 13.82 30.97 -2.37
C VAL A 232 15.23 31.46 -2.64
N ALA A 233 15.35 32.65 -3.22
CA ALA A 233 16.64 33.30 -3.41
C ALA A 233 17.24 33.69 -2.03
N PRO A 234 18.54 33.41 -1.78
CA PRO A 234 19.21 33.95 -0.60
C PRO A 234 19.27 35.48 -0.68
N SER A 235 19.40 36.13 0.47
CA SER A 235 19.42 37.60 0.58
C SER A 235 20.44 38.26 -0.34
N ASP A 236 21.62 37.66 -0.49
CA ASP A 236 22.70 38.19 -1.34
C ASP A 236 22.36 38.19 -2.84
N LYS A 237 21.35 37.42 -3.25
CA LYS A 237 20.92 37.27 -4.66
C LYS A 237 19.57 37.91 -4.93
N LEU A 238 18.97 38.59 -3.96
CA LEU A 238 17.80 39.43 -4.19
C LEU A 238 18.22 40.67 -4.96
N VAL A 239 17.54 40.92 -6.07
CA VAL A 239 17.88 42.01 -7.00
C VAL A 239 16.68 42.92 -7.19
N GLY A 240 16.91 44.24 -7.21
CA GLY A 240 15.84 45.23 -7.44
C GLY A 240 15.46 45.45 -8.91
N SER A 241 16.30 45.02 -9.87
CA SER A 241 15.99 45.06 -11.32
C SER A 241 15.79 43.68 -11.96
N LEU A 242 14.69 43.51 -12.71
CA LEU A 242 14.27 42.24 -13.33
C LEU A 242 15.29 41.73 -14.35
N ARG A 243 16.10 42.63 -14.92
CA ARG A 243 17.19 42.28 -15.85
C ARG A 243 18.26 41.40 -15.20
N HIS A 244 18.41 41.47 -13.88
CA HIS A 244 19.36 40.69 -13.10
C HIS A 244 18.69 39.50 -12.39
N LEU A 245 17.43 39.19 -12.71
CA LEU A 245 16.74 38.02 -12.17
C LEU A 245 17.44 36.76 -12.67
N ASN A 246 18.04 36.03 -11.75
CA ASN A 246 18.39 34.64 -11.98
C ASN A 246 17.13 33.78 -11.86
N GLY A 247 16.92 32.87 -12.81
CA GLY A 247 15.80 31.93 -12.76
C GLY A 247 15.80 31.10 -11.48
N GLY A 248 14.64 30.50 -11.17
CA GLY A 248 14.48 29.60 -10.02
C GLY A 248 15.46 28.42 -10.08
N TYR A 249 15.87 27.93 -8.91
CA TYR A 249 16.78 26.78 -8.82
C TYR A 249 16.09 25.46 -9.22
N ILE A 250 14.75 25.45 -9.18
CA ILE A 250 13.96 24.27 -9.45
C ILE A 250 13.45 24.31 -10.89
N HIS A 251 13.75 23.25 -11.64
CA HIS A 251 13.23 23.10 -12.99
C HIS A 251 11.69 22.91 -12.96
N PRO A 252 10.90 23.68 -13.74
CA PRO A 252 9.43 23.65 -13.69
C PRO A 252 8.83 22.28 -14.03
N ALA A 253 9.49 21.49 -14.89
CA ALA A 253 9.06 20.12 -15.16
C ALA A 253 9.14 19.21 -13.93
N LEU A 254 10.13 19.41 -13.04
CA LEU A 254 10.24 18.64 -11.79
C LEU A 254 9.14 19.04 -10.81
N ASP A 255 8.84 20.33 -10.71
CA ASP A 255 7.75 20.83 -9.88
C ASP A 255 6.39 20.26 -10.34
N ARG A 256 6.13 20.28 -11.65
CA ARG A 256 4.92 19.69 -12.23
C ARG A 256 4.82 18.19 -11.99
N MET A 257 5.91 17.45 -12.18
CA MET A 257 5.96 16.01 -11.91
C MET A 257 5.63 15.73 -10.44
N LYS A 258 6.17 16.52 -9.53
CA LYS A 258 6.00 16.34 -8.08
C LYS A 258 4.61 16.74 -7.62
N SER A 259 4.00 17.75 -8.24
CA SER A 259 2.58 18.05 -8.09
C SER A 259 1.67 16.88 -8.52
N LEU A 260 2.03 16.13 -9.58
CA LEU A 260 1.28 14.93 -10.00
C LEU A 260 1.45 13.78 -9.00
N GLU A 261 2.65 13.62 -8.44
CA GLU A 261 2.93 12.64 -7.36
C GLU A 261 2.12 12.96 -6.10
N GLU A 262 2.07 14.22 -5.67
CA GLU A 262 1.30 14.63 -4.47
C GLU A 262 -0.20 14.40 -4.62
N ARG A 263 -0.71 14.51 -5.85
CA ARG A 263 -2.12 14.25 -6.18
C ARG A 263 -2.43 12.78 -6.40
N ASN A 264 -1.44 11.89 -6.30
CA ASN A 264 -1.57 10.46 -6.60
C ASN A 264 -2.08 10.18 -8.02
N LEU A 265 -1.75 11.05 -8.98
CA LEU A 265 -2.03 10.81 -10.40
C LEU A 265 -0.91 9.99 -11.05
N VAL A 266 0.32 10.19 -10.56
CA VAL A 266 1.52 9.47 -10.97
C VAL A 266 2.18 8.90 -9.71
N PRO A 267 2.63 7.63 -9.70
CA PRO A 267 3.33 7.10 -8.55
C PRO A 267 4.74 7.68 -8.47
N ALA A 268 5.25 7.90 -7.26
CA ALA A 268 6.64 8.29 -7.07
C ALA A 268 7.57 7.16 -7.56
N ARG A 269 8.53 7.50 -8.40
CA ARG A 269 9.47 6.55 -9.03
C ARG A 269 10.92 6.97 -8.80
N MET A 270 11.79 5.99 -8.71
CA MET A 270 13.24 6.19 -8.74
C MET A 270 13.77 5.88 -10.14
N ARG A 271 14.85 6.56 -10.53
CA ARG A 271 15.58 6.21 -11.76
C ARG A 271 16.13 4.80 -11.61
N HIS A 272 15.72 3.90 -12.50
CA HIS A 272 16.20 2.52 -12.51
C HIS A 272 17.40 2.41 -13.45
N THR A 273 18.55 2.01 -12.91
CA THR A 273 19.70 1.63 -13.74
C THR A 273 19.52 0.18 -14.16
N TYR A 274 19.49 -0.06 -15.48
CA TYR A 274 19.34 -1.42 -15.99
C TYR A 274 20.63 -2.21 -15.76
N ASN A 275 20.65 -3.02 -14.71
CA ASN A 275 21.71 -4.01 -14.53
C ASN A 275 21.32 -5.26 -15.31
N LYS A 276 21.99 -5.50 -16.44
CA LYS A 276 21.92 -6.77 -17.17
C LYS A 276 22.40 -7.88 -16.23
N ARG A 277 21.47 -8.53 -15.53
CA ARG A 277 21.80 -9.78 -14.84
C ARG A 277 22.14 -10.78 -15.94
N LYS A 278 23.41 -11.18 -16.03
CA LYS A 278 23.81 -12.35 -16.81
C LYS A 278 23.21 -13.55 -16.09
N VAL A 279 22.00 -13.92 -16.48
CA VAL A 279 21.44 -15.21 -16.09
C VAL A 279 22.35 -16.24 -16.76
N LEU A 280 23.05 -17.04 -15.96
CA LEU A 280 23.80 -18.18 -16.47
C LEU A 280 22.76 -19.06 -17.16
N LYS A 281 22.70 -19.01 -18.50
CA LYS A 281 21.83 -19.91 -19.24
C LYS A 281 22.30 -21.34 -18.95
N PRO A 282 21.42 -22.30 -18.68
CA PRO A 282 21.83 -23.70 -18.76
C PRO A 282 22.47 -23.91 -20.13
N LYS A 283 23.68 -24.46 -20.15
CA LYS A 283 24.46 -24.68 -21.37
C LYS A 283 23.58 -25.44 -22.37
N GLY A 284 23.27 -24.86 -23.55
CA GLY A 284 22.64 -25.64 -24.61
C GLY A 284 21.85 -24.91 -25.69
N GLU A 285 21.21 -23.76 -25.44
CA GLU A 285 20.37 -23.14 -26.49
C GLU A 285 20.60 -21.64 -26.64
N VAL A 286 21.28 -21.28 -27.73
CA VAL A 286 21.32 -19.91 -28.26
C VAL A 286 20.10 -19.71 -29.15
N ARG A 287 18.94 -19.41 -28.54
CA ARG A 287 17.88 -18.71 -29.27
C ARG A 287 18.20 -17.22 -29.26
N LEU A 288 18.76 -16.72 -30.37
CA LEU A 288 18.77 -15.31 -30.71
C LEU A 288 17.32 -14.88 -30.96
N LYS A 289 16.63 -14.41 -29.91
CA LYS A 289 15.49 -13.52 -30.14
C LYS A 289 16.08 -12.18 -30.60
N ARG A 290 16.33 -12.07 -31.90
CA ARG A 290 16.34 -10.77 -32.57
C ARG A 290 14.90 -10.29 -32.50
N GLU A 291 14.61 -9.43 -31.52
CA GLU A 291 13.48 -8.52 -31.69
C GLU A 291 13.89 -7.62 -32.85
N GLU A 292 13.40 -7.94 -34.06
CA GLU A 292 13.42 -7.03 -35.19
C GLU A 292 12.48 -5.88 -34.83
N PHE A 293 12.97 -4.96 -34.01
CA PHE A 293 12.43 -3.61 -34.02
C PHE A 293 12.68 -3.09 -35.43
N GLY A 294 11.59 -2.91 -36.18
CA GLY A 294 11.63 -2.32 -37.51
C GLY A 294 12.51 -1.08 -37.51
N VAL A 295 13.26 -0.93 -38.59
CA VAL A 295 14.18 0.20 -38.84
C VAL A 295 13.49 1.50 -38.43
N LEU A 296 14.01 2.14 -37.38
CA LEU A 296 13.63 3.52 -37.04
C LEU A 296 13.95 4.37 -38.27
N PRO A 297 12.97 5.09 -38.87
CA PRO A 297 13.28 5.98 -39.97
C PRO A 297 14.27 7.03 -39.46
N TYR A 298 15.40 7.16 -40.18
CA TYR A 298 16.36 8.22 -39.97
C TYR A 298 15.62 9.56 -40.05
N THR A 299 15.53 10.25 -38.91
CA THR A 299 15.16 11.66 -38.91
C THR A 299 16.47 12.43 -38.85
N SER A 300 16.81 13.07 -39.96
CA SER A 300 17.84 14.10 -40.01
C SER A 300 17.29 15.36 -39.34
N PHE A 301 17.89 15.74 -38.22
CA PHE A 301 17.91 17.12 -37.73
C PHE A 301 19.35 17.61 -37.79
#